data_AF-A0A2H9PN05-F1
#
_entry.id   AF-A0A2H9PN05-F1
#
_cell.length_a   1.000
_cell.length_b   1.000
_cell.length_c   1.000
_cell.angle_alpha   90.00
_cell.angle_beta   90.00
_cell.angle_gamma   90.00
#
_symmetry.space_group_name_H-M   'P 1'
#
loop_
_entity.id
_entity.type
_entity.pdbx_description
1 polymer ?
#
loop_
_entity_poly.entity_id
_entity_poly.type
_entity_poly.pdbx_seq_one_letter_code
_entity_poly.pdbx_strand_id
1 'polypeptide(L)'
;MRINKKGAFFHWIIFGVVAAIGLYFVLSIDVNVTGQNTKGVWQLSYVRATQDAQKDLLEIDQTARNAIALAVNNIGKEQLAKDLGCGVVKGYPVWNNKKGFCELKLDETIKADINKLIINKTNVPYEEIIYSEGAIIGKTNERKVIGSSLGVIPTSTKTAGLFTTYESYLIKPFELRYEYNPGFRVKVGSSFGKAYETIKEQAKSLLINCSTELNLKDCLDKNKLNTWHYTYCEKDYFAQEGRVVPFCVKTDGQGDYKLALDFISEGTLAVTGISTEFDKDQNLTTISFELYPGIKDYTIYYTNWLIAQSQIPPAKKAAEIFYTMPSGEGFDYFQKSINFSLASFDNNCPVNKEPNNVYLCSNMVMYSFIDNSLNTGNYLFAVIAIQDAQETTITSFTSLNVN
;
A
#
# COMPACT_ATOMS: atom_id res chain seq x y z
N MET A 1 21.30 -78.00 32.86
CA MET A 1 22.32 -77.23 33.61
C MET A 1 22.00 -77.34 35.10
N ARG A 2 22.78 -78.06 35.91
CA ARG A 2 22.55 -78.17 37.36
C ARG A 2 23.00 -76.87 38.02
N ILE A 3 22.06 -76.01 38.38
CA ILE A 3 22.35 -74.78 39.12
C ILE A 3 22.93 -75.17 40.49
N ASN A 4 24.09 -74.60 40.83
CA ASN A 4 24.71 -74.74 42.15
C ASN A 4 23.68 -74.34 43.22
N LYS A 5 23.52 -75.15 44.28
CA LYS A 5 22.56 -74.89 45.37
C LYS A 5 22.67 -73.46 45.94
N LYS A 6 23.88 -72.88 45.96
CA LYS A 6 24.10 -71.48 46.36
C LYS A 6 23.51 -70.47 45.37
N GLY A 7 23.63 -70.72 44.06
CA GLY A 7 23.05 -69.86 43.02
C GLY A 7 21.51 -69.92 43.00
N ALA A 8 20.92 -71.08 43.28
CA ALA A 8 19.47 -71.22 43.39
C ALA A 8 18.90 -70.37 44.55
N PHE A 9 19.60 -70.32 45.69
CA PHE A 9 19.20 -69.50 46.83
C PHE A 9 19.18 -68.00 46.50
N PHE A 10 20.23 -67.48 45.84
CA PHE A 10 20.27 -66.08 45.41
C PHE A 10 19.19 -65.72 44.37
N HIS A 11 18.88 -66.63 43.45
CA HIS A 11 17.82 -66.40 42.45
C HIS A 11 16.45 -66.18 43.11
N TRP A 12 16.10 -67.01 44.10
CA TRP A 12 14.82 -66.87 44.83
C TRP A 12 14.75 -65.61 45.69
N ILE A 13 15.87 -65.17 46.28
CA ILE A 13 15.92 -63.89 47.00
C ILE A 13 15.64 -62.73 46.03
N ILE A 14 16.33 -62.69 44.88
CA ILE A 14 16.12 -61.62 43.88
C ILE A 14 14.67 -61.62 43.39
N PHE A 15 14.11 -62.80 43.11
CA PHE A 15 12.71 -62.92 42.70
C PHE A 15 11.75 -62.43 43.80
N GLY A 16 12.02 -62.75 45.07
CA GLY A 16 11.25 -62.24 46.21
C GLY A 16 11.34 -60.72 46.34
N VAL A 17 12.51 -60.12 46.14
CA VAL A 17 12.68 -58.64 46.16
C VAL A 17 11.92 -58.00 45.00
N VAL A 18 12.03 -58.52 43.78
CA VAL A 18 11.30 -57.99 42.61
C VAL A 18 9.79 -58.11 42.80
N ALA A 19 9.32 -59.24 43.31
CA ALA A 19 7.91 -59.46 43.62
C ALA A 19 7.41 -58.51 44.72
N ALA A 20 8.20 -58.29 45.78
CA ALA A 20 7.86 -57.36 46.85
C ALA A 20 7.82 -55.90 46.37
N ILE A 21 8.77 -55.49 45.51
CA ILE A 21 8.75 -54.17 44.88
C ILE A 21 7.54 -54.02 43.96
N GLY A 22 7.26 -55.01 43.11
CA GLY A 22 6.09 -55.01 42.23
C GLY A 22 4.78 -54.94 43.02
N LEU A 23 4.65 -55.75 44.07
CA LEU A 23 3.50 -55.73 44.97
C LEU A 23 3.38 -54.39 45.70
N TYR A 24 4.50 -53.82 46.17
CA TYR A 24 4.51 -52.49 46.79
C TYR A 24 4.01 -51.42 45.82
N PHE A 25 4.45 -51.42 44.56
CA PHE A 25 3.96 -50.48 43.55
C PHE A 25 2.48 -50.69 43.25
N VAL A 26 2.03 -51.92 43.05
CA VAL A 26 0.60 -52.23 42.80
C VAL A 26 -0.26 -51.76 43.97
N LEU A 27 0.12 -52.11 45.20
CA LEU A 27 -0.60 -51.67 46.39
C LEU A 27 -0.54 -50.15 46.55
N SER A 28 0.59 -49.50 46.28
CA SER A 28 0.74 -48.05 46.42
C SER A 28 0.01 -47.24 45.36
N ILE A 29 -0.22 -47.80 44.17
CA ILE A 29 -1.02 -47.18 43.11
C ILE A 29 -2.52 -47.21 43.46
N ASP A 30 -2.98 -48.28 44.12
CA ASP A 30 -4.40 -48.45 44.50
C ASP A 30 -4.74 -47.98 45.92
N VAL A 31 -3.75 -47.63 46.76
CA VAL A 31 -4.04 -46.90 48.01
C VAL A 31 -4.41 -45.47 47.64
N ASN A 32 -5.66 -45.31 47.21
CA ASN A 32 -6.40 -44.07 47.34
C ASN A 32 -6.41 -43.76 48.83
N VAL A 33 -5.47 -42.95 49.31
CA VAL A 33 -5.46 -42.46 50.69
C VAL A 33 -6.67 -41.53 50.82
N THR A 34 -7.85 -42.12 50.98
CA THR A 34 -9.12 -41.45 51.19
C THR A 34 -8.95 -40.52 52.38
N GLY A 35 -8.83 -39.22 52.11
CA GLY A 35 -8.72 -38.18 53.13
C GLY A 35 -7.41 -37.39 53.16
N GLN A 36 -6.37 -37.76 52.39
CA GLN A 36 -5.21 -36.87 52.24
C GLN A 36 -5.34 -36.06 50.95
N ASN A 37 -5.53 -34.75 51.12
CA ASN A 37 -5.39 -33.78 50.03
C ASN A 37 -4.01 -33.96 49.39
N THR A 38 -3.96 -34.65 48.25
CA THR A 38 -2.75 -34.80 47.44
C THR A 38 -2.28 -33.40 47.04
N LYS A 39 -1.27 -32.90 47.76
CA LYS A 39 -0.64 -31.60 47.46
C LYS A 39 -0.15 -31.64 46.00
N GLY A 40 -0.43 -30.60 45.23
CA GLY A 40 0.04 -30.50 43.84
C GLY A 40 -1.00 -30.78 42.76
N VAL A 41 -2.16 -31.36 43.10
CA VAL A 41 -3.19 -31.71 42.11
C VAL A 41 -3.78 -30.47 41.42
N TRP A 42 -4.05 -29.40 42.18
CA TRP A 42 -4.48 -28.13 41.61
C TRP A 42 -3.41 -27.54 40.70
N GLN A 43 -2.15 -27.53 41.14
CA GLN A 43 -1.01 -27.01 40.37
C GLN A 43 -0.85 -27.77 39.05
N LEU A 44 -0.93 -29.10 39.07
CA LEU A 44 -0.83 -29.93 37.87
C LEU A 44 -2.01 -29.69 36.92
N SER A 45 -3.21 -29.55 37.45
CA SER A 45 -4.41 -29.28 36.66
C SER A 45 -4.37 -27.88 36.02
N TYR A 46 -3.88 -26.88 36.76
CA TYR A 46 -3.62 -25.54 36.25
C TYR A 46 -2.59 -25.56 35.12
N VAL A 47 -1.43 -26.21 35.32
CA VAL A 47 -0.39 -26.34 34.29
C VAL A 47 -0.94 -26.99 33.03
N ARG A 48 -1.73 -28.06 33.14
CA ARG A 48 -2.37 -28.70 31.97
C ARG A 48 -3.35 -27.76 31.27
N ALA A 49 -4.23 -27.09 32.00
CA ALA A 49 -5.16 -26.13 31.40
C ALA A 49 -4.42 -24.99 30.68
N THR A 50 -3.31 -24.49 31.24
CA THR A 50 -2.47 -23.51 30.54
C THR A 50 -1.82 -24.05 29.27
N GLN A 51 -1.37 -25.31 29.27
CA GLN A 51 -0.80 -25.96 28.09
C GLN A 51 -1.84 -26.17 26.99
N ASP A 52 -3.05 -26.58 27.35
CA ASP A 52 -4.14 -26.77 26.39
C ASP A 52 -4.63 -25.42 25.82
N ALA A 53 -4.68 -24.37 26.66
CA ALA A 53 -4.94 -23.02 26.17
C ALA A 53 -3.85 -22.53 25.19
N GLN A 54 -2.58 -22.84 25.46
CA GLN A 54 -1.48 -22.50 24.55
C GLN A 54 -1.57 -23.25 23.21
N LYS A 55 -1.96 -24.53 23.22
CA LYS A 55 -2.18 -25.30 21.99
C LYS A 55 -3.34 -24.71 21.18
N ASP A 56 -4.44 -24.38 21.84
CA ASP A 56 -5.61 -23.77 21.19
C ASP A 56 -5.27 -22.41 20.56
N LEU A 57 -4.55 -21.55 21.30
CA LEU A 57 -4.07 -20.26 20.78
C LEU A 57 -3.14 -20.43 19.58
N LEU A 58 -2.29 -21.47 19.57
CA LEU A 58 -1.43 -21.77 18.43
C LEU A 58 -2.24 -22.23 17.21
N GLU A 59 -3.25 -23.08 17.40
CA GLU A 59 -4.14 -23.52 16.33
C GLU A 59 -4.95 -22.35 15.74
N ILE A 60 -5.44 -21.45 16.59
CA ILE A 60 -6.09 -20.21 16.17
C ILE A 60 -5.13 -19.34 15.35
N ASP A 61 -3.89 -19.13 15.80
CA ASP A 61 -2.89 -18.33 15.06
C ASP A 61 -2.57 -18.94 13.69
N GLN A 62 -2.38 -20.26 13.61
CA GLN A 62 -2.14 -20.97 12.35
C GLN A 62 -3.34 -20.89 11.41
N THR A 63 -4.54 -21.04 11.95
CA THR A 63 -5.80 -20.92 11.18
C THR A 63 -5.96 -19.51 10.64
N ALA A 64 -5.73 -18.49 11.47
CA ALA A 64 -5.78 -17.10 11.05
C ALA A 64 -4.75 -16.80 9.95
N ARG A 65 -3.51 -17.31 10.05
CA ARG A 65 -2.50 -17.19 8.98
C ARG A 65 -2.97 -17.78 7.66
N ASN A 66 -3.54 -18.98 7.70
CA ASN A 66 -4.04 -19.66 6.50
C ASN A 66 -5.25 -18.92 5.91
N ALA A 67 -6.18 -18.48 6.76
CA ALA A 67 -7.35 -17.71 6.34
C ALA A 67 -6.96 -16.38 5.69
N ILE A 68 -6.00 -15.66 6.28
CA ILE A 68 -5.46 -14.42 5.73
C ILE A 68 -4.77 -14.69 4.38
N ALA A 69 -3.92 -15.72 4.28
CA ALA A 69 -3.26 -16.08 3.03
C ALA A 69 -4.28 -16.42 1.93
N LEU A 70 -5.31 -17.20 2.26
CA LEU A 70 -6.39 -17.55 1.32
C LEU A 70 -7.20 -16.32 0.93
N ALA A 71 -7.60 -15.49 1.89
CA ALA A 71 -8.35 -14.28 1.63
C ALA A 71 -7.57 -13.37 0.68
N VAL A 72 -6.30 -13.09 0.99
CA VAL A 72 -5.40 -12.26 0.16
C VAL A 72 -5.21 -12.85 -1.23
N ASN A 73 -4.99 -14.17 -1.36
CA ASN A 73 -4.86 -14.82 -2.66
C ASN A 73 -6.17 -14.78 -3.49
N ASN A 74 -7.31 -14.70 -2.81
CA ASN A 74 -8.64 -14.63 -3.44
C ASN A 74 -9.09 -13.19 -3.73
N ILE A 75 -8.36 -12.16 -3.27
CA ILE A 75 -8.67 -10.77 -3.63
C ILE A 75 -8.43 -10.64 -5.14
N GLY A 76 -9.52 -10.65 -5.91
CA GLY A 76 -9.48 -10.36 -7.33
C GLY A 76 -8.84 -9.00 -7.58
N LYS A 77 -8.15 -8.84 -8.70
CA LYS A 77 -7.47 -7.59 -9.09
C LYS A 77 -8.39 -6.36 -9.03
N GLU A 78 -9.68 -6.55 -9.33
CA GLU A 78 -10.71 -5.52 -9.25
C GLU A 78 -11.10 -5.14 -7.82
N GLN A 79 -11.06 -6.10 -6.89
CA GLN A 79 -11.35 -5.87 -5.47
C GLN A 79 -10.18 -5.11 -4.83
N LEU A 80 -8.94 -5.53 -5.10
CA LEU A 80 -7.73 -4.84 -4.65
C LEU A 80 -7.67 -3.38 -5.17
N ALA A 81 -8.17 -3.16 -6.39
CA ALA A 81 -8.22 -1.83 -7.00
C ALA A 81 -9.23 -0.89 -6.34
N LYS A 82 -10.36 -1.42 -5.86
CA LYS A 82 -11.33 -0.66 -5.05
C LYS A 82 -10.76 -0.30 -3.68
N ASP A 83 -10.00 -1.22 -3.09
CA ASP A 83 -9.54 -1.13 -1.69
C ASP A 83 -8.35 -0.17 -1.49
N LEU A 84 -7.49 -0.01 -2.49
CA LEU A 84 -6.43 0.99 -2.46
C LEU A 84 -7.01 2.42 -2.48
N GLY A 85 -8.19 2.62 -3.08
CA GLY A 85 -8.82 3.94 -3.19
C GLY A 85 -8.22 4.87 -4.26
N CYS A 86 -7.28 4.36 -5.07
CA CYS A 86 -6.70 5.08 -6.21
C CYS A 86 -7.40 4.77 -7.54
N GLY A 87 -8.35 3.81 -7.56
CA GLY A 87 -9.11 3.45 -8.75
C GLY A 87 -8.42 2.39 -9.63
N VAL A 88 -8.95 2.23 -10.84
CA VAL A 88 -8.56 1.17 -11.78
C VAL A 88 -8.30 1.78 -13.15
N VAL A 89 -7.20 1.41 -13.81
CA VAL A 89 -6.92 1.78 -15.20
C VAL A 89 -6.67 0.51 -16.02
N LYS A 90 -7.47 0.30 -17.08
CA LYS A 90 -7.40 -0.89 -17.95
C LYS A 90 -7.43 -2.23 -17.19
N GLY A 91 -8.15 -2.29 -16.08
CA GLY A 91 -8.24 -3.48 -15.22
C GLY A 91 -7.06 -3.68 -14.25
N TYR A 92 -6.14 -2.71 -14.14
CA TYR A 92 -5.03 -2.71 -13.20
C TYR A 92 -5.32 -1.78 -12.01
N PRO A 93 -5.12 -2.23 -10.75
CA PRO A 93 -5.22 -1.38 -9.58
C PRO A 93 -4.16 -0.29 -9.64
N VAL A 94 -4.57 0.97 -9.56
CA VAL A 94 -3.63 2.09 -9.46
C VAL A 94 -3.10 2.15 -8.03
N TRP A 95 -1.78 2.22 -7.84
CA TRP A 95 -1.16 2.18 -6.49
C TRP A 95 -0.86 3.56 -5.91
N ASN A 96 -0.86 4.60 -6.73
CA ASN A 96 -0.59 5.97 -6.32
C ASN A 96 -1.42 6.96 -7.12
N ASN A 97 -1.61 8.15 -6.57
CA ASN A 97 -2.21 9.29 -7.25
C ASN A 97 -1.38 10.55 -6.97
N LYS A 98 -1.88 11.71 -7.42
CA LYS A 98 -1.25 13.02 -7.19
C LYS A 98 -0.89 13.28 -5.71
N LYS A 99 -1.68 12.76 -4.76
CA LYS A 99 -1.49 12.94 -3.30
C LYS A 99 -0.50 11.94 -2.68
N GLY A 100 -0.03 10.95 -3.43
CA GLY A 100 0.91 9.93 -2.96
C GLY A 100 0.40 8.50 -3.11
N PHE A 101 1.02 7.58 -2.38
CA PHE A 101 0.67 6.17 -2.42
C PHE A 101 -0.66 5.91 -1.73
N CYS A 102 -1.47 5.09 -2.37
CA CYS A 102 -2.68 4.57 -1.77
C CYS A 102 -2.35 3.46 -0.76
N GLU A 103 -3.12 3.44 0.31
CA GLU A 103 -3.01 2.43 1.36
C GLU A 103 -4.13 1.42 1.21
N LEU A 104 -3.81 0.15 1.42
CA LEU A 104 -4.80 -0.92 1.41
C LEU A 104 -5.76 -0.70 2.59
N LYS A 105 -6.97 -0.24 2.28
CA LYS A 105 -8.08 -0.29 3.23
C LYS A 105 -8.63 -1.69 3.11
N LEU A 106 -8.38 -2.56 4.09
CA LEU A 106 -9.07 -3.86 4.15
C LEU A 106 -10.57 -3.57 4.14
N ASP A 107 -11.22 -3.73 2.98
CA ASP A 107 -12.65 -3.54 2.87
C ASP A 107 -13.37 -4.54 3.78
N GLU A 108 -14.58 -4.16 4.19
CA GLU A 108 -15.45 -4.98 5.03
C GLU A 108 -15.71 -6.35 4.39
N THR A 109 -15.68 -6.46 3.06
CA THR A 109 -15.78 -7.74 2.36
C THR A 109 -14.60 -8.68 2.68
N ILE A 110 -13.36 -8.17 2.65
CA ILE A 110 -12.17 -8.99 2.97
C ILE A 110 -12.17 -9.35 4.44
N LYS A 111 -12.51 -8.40 5.32
CA LYS A 111 -12.64 -8.67 6.76
C LYS A 111 -13.67 -9.77 7.02
N ALA A 112 -14.82 -9.71 6.34
CA ALA A 112 -15.88 -10.71 6.46
C ALA A 112 -15.43 -12.09 5.96
N ASP A 113 -14.70 -12.15 4.85
CA ASP A 113 -14.16 -13.41 4.32
C ASP A 113 -13.11 -14.04 5.25
N ILE A 114 -12.19 -13.23 5.78
CA ILE A 114 -11.24 -13.68 6.81
C ILE A 114 -12.01 -14.20 8.02
N ASN A 115 -12.99 -13.44 8.51
CA ASN A 115 -13.79 -13.83 9.68
C ASN A 115 -14.49 -15.17 9.45
N LYS A 116 -15.15 -15.32 8.30
CA LYS A 116 -15.84 -16.55 7.90
C LYS A 116 -14.90 -17.75 7.84
N LEU A 117 -13.70 -17.58 7.26
CA LEU A 117 -12.71 -18.66 7.16
C LEU A 117 -12.19 -19.10 8.52
N ILE A 118 -11.97 -18.16 9.45
CA ILE A 118 -11.50 -18.46 10.80
C ILE A 118 -12.63 -19.11 11.62
N ILE A 119 -13.82 -18.52 11.64
CA ILE A 119 -14.99 -19.05 12.37
C ILE A 119 -15.28 -20.50 11.95
N ASN A 120 -15.28 -20.79 10.65
CA ASN A 120 -15.54 -22.14 10.14
C ASN A 120 -14.55 -23.21 10.62
N LYS A 121 -13.36 -22.80 11.09
CA LYS A 121 -12.28 -23.69 11.54
C LYS A 121 -12.15 -23.74 13.05
N THR A 122 -12.28 -22.60 13.74
CA THR A 122 -12.07 -22.50 15.18
C THR A 122 -13.37 -22.56 15.99
N ASN A 123 -14.53 -22.33 15.35
CA ASN A 123 -15.82 -22.05 15.99
C ASN A 123 -15.79 -20.87 17.00
N VAL A 124 -14.76 -20.02 16.94
CA VAL A 124 -14.66 -18.82 17.80
C VAL A 124 -15.23 -17.63 17.03
N PRO A 125 -16.29 -16.97 17.53
CA PRO A 125 -16.78 -15.74 16.92
C PRO A 125 -15.84 -14.57 17.22
N TYR A 126 -15.41 -13.86 16.17
CA TYR A 126 -14.68 -12.60 16.29
C TYR A 126 -15.60 -11.44 15.97
N GLU A 127 -15.67 -10.48 16.90
CA GLU A 127 -16.47 -9.26 16.75
C GLU A 127 -15.77 -8.22 15.89
N GLU A 128 -14.44 -8.19 15.96
CA GLU A 128 -13.62 -7.20 15.26
C GLU A 128 -12.43 -7.88 14.58
N ILE A 129 -12.28 -7.64 13.27
CA ILE A 129 -11.06 -7.93 12.53
C ILE A 129 -10.52 -6.61 11.99
N ILE A 130 -9.42 -6.14 12.57
CA ILE A 130 -8.77 -4.89 12.18
C ILE A 130 -7.40 -5.14 11.57
N TYR A 131 -7.02 -4.25 10.66
CA TYR A 131 -5.64 -4.10 10.24
C TYR A 131 -5.02 -2.94 10.99
N SER A 132 -3.93 -3.21 11.70
CA SER A 132 -3.17 -2.18 12.42
C SER A 132 -1.70 -2.57 12.46
N GLU A 133 -0.81 -1.63 12.16
CA GLU A 133 0.65 -1.81 12.24
C GLU A 133 1.17 -3.03 11.45
N GLY A 134 0.61 -3.31 10.26
CA GLY A 134 1.03 -4.48 9.46
C GLY A 134 0.54 -5.83 9.98
N ALA A 135 -0.38 -5.84 10.95
CA ALA A 135 -0.98 -7.04 11.50
C ALA A 135 -2.50 -7.02 11.37
N ILE A 136 -3.06 -8.20 11.10
CA ILE A 136 -4.49 -8.45 11.22
C ILE A 136 -4.74 -8.97 12.63
N ILE A 137 -5.59 -8.27 13.36
CA ILE A 137 -5.91 -8.52 14.75
C ILE A 137 -7.37 -8.92 14.82
N GLY A 138 -7.62 -10.14 15.29
CA GLY A 138 -8.96 -10.62 15.62
C GLY A 138 -9.21 -10.47 17.11
N LYS A 139 -10.26 -9.73 17.47
CA LYS A 139 -10.70 -9.59 18.86
C LYS A 139 -12.04 -10.27 19.06
N THR A 140 -12.18 -10.89 20.22
CA THR A 140 -13.45 -11.38 20.75
C THR A 140 -13.63 -10.85 22.17
N ASN A 141 -14.85 -10.53 22.56
CA ASN A 141 -15.17 -10.20 23.95
C ASN A 141 -15.50 -11.46 24.76
N GLU A 142 -15.71 -12.59 24.10
CA GLU A 142 -16.03 -13.85 24.77
C GLU A 142 -14.75 -14.59 25.18
N ARG A 143 -14.71 -15.06 26.43
CA ARG A 143 -13.59 -15.87 26.94
C ARG A 143 -13.87 -17.34 26.72
N LYS A 144 -12.84 -18.07 26.28
CA LYS A 144 -12.87 -19.53 26.22
C LYS A 144 -12.53 -20.11 27.59
N VAL A 145 -13.29 -21.11 28.01
CA VAL A 145 -13.20 -21.71 29.35
C VAL A 145 -12.69 -23.15 29.24
N ILE A 146 -11.68 -23.49 30.03
CA ILE A 146 -11.23 -24.87 30.26
C ILE A 146 -11.68 -25.27 31.67
N GLY A 147 -12.50 -26.32 31.74
CA GLY A 147 -13.20 -26.71 32.97
C GLY A 147 -13.05 -28.19 33.30
N SER A 148 -12.97 -28.48 34.59
CA SER A 148 -12.90 -29.86 35.13
C SER A 148 -14.25 -30.59 35.16
N SER A 149 -15.38 -29.89 35.09
CA SER A 149 -16.72 -30.50 35.06
C SER A 149 -17.71 -29.61 34.32
N LEU A 150 -18.72 -30.22 33.67
CA LEU A 150 -19.78 -29.50 32.93
C LEU A 150 -20.61 -28.56 33.82
N GLY A 151 -20.66 -28.78 35.13
CA GLY A 151 -21.43 -27.95 36.06
C GLY A 151 -20.84 -26.55 36.27
N VAL A 152 -19.55 -26.38 36.00
CA VAL A 152 -18.79 -25.14 36.24
C VAL A 152 -18.89 -24.15 35.08
N ILE A 153 -19.45 -24.59 33.95
CA ILE A 153 -19.48 -23.80 32.71
C ILE A 153 -20.89 -23.26 32.45
N PRO A 154 -21.01 -21.94 32.23
CA PRO A 154 -22.26 -21.33 31.81
C PRO A 154 -22.82 -22.00 30.55
N THR A 155 -24.13 -22.20 30.48
CA THR A 155 -24.79 -22.84 29.33
C THR A 155 -24.53 -22.08 28.02
N SER A 156 -24.42 -20.75 28.06
CA SER A 156 -24.09 -19.90 26.92
C SER A 156 -22.72 -20.24 26.30
N THR A 157 -21.74 -20.61 27.11
CA THR A 157 -20.39 -20.95 26.66
C THR A 157 -20.33 -22.33 26.00
N LYS A 158 -21.23 -23.26 26.38
CA LYS A 158 -21.27 -24.63 25.83
C LYS A 158 -21.72 -24.68 24.38
N THR A 159 -22.60 -23.76 23.98
CA THR A 159 -23.17 -23.71 22.63
C THR A 159 -22.30 -22.98 21.61
N ALA A 160 -21.30 -22.21 22.07
CA ALA A 160 -20.46 -21.36 21.23
C ALA A 160 -19.08 -21.97 20.88
N GLY A 161 -18.82 -23.24 21.20
CA GLY A 161 -17.48 -23.84 20.99
C GLY A 161 -16.37 -23.27 21.90
N LEU A 162 -16.74 -22.40 22.84
CA LEU A 162 -15.84 -21.72 23.79
C LEU A 162 -15.56 -22.56 25.04
N PHE A 163 -15.63 -23.87 24.91
CA PHE A 163 -15.49 -24.75 26.05
C PHE A 163 -14.74 -26.05 25.73
N THR A 164 -13.86 -26.45 26.65
CA THR A 164 -13.20 -27.76 26.63
C THR A 164 -13.29 -28.41 28.00
N THR A 165 -13.94 -29.58 28.09
CA THR A 165 -13.90 -30.44 29.29
C THR A 165 -12.57 -31.16 29.36
N TYR A 166 -12.01 -31.29 30.55
CA TYR A 166 -11.02 -32.33 30.84
C TYR A 166 -11.68 -33.42 31.67
N GLU A 167 -11.52 -34.69 31.28
CA GLU A 167 -11.76 -35.81 32.20
C GLU A 167 -10.67 -35.77 33.27
N SER A 168 -10.92 -34.97 34.30
CA SER A 168 -9.98 -34.86 35.39
C SER A 168 -10.02 -36.16 36.19
N TYR A 169 -8.84 -36.74 36.46
CA TYR A 169 -8.66 -37.75 37.51
C TYR A 169 -8.87 -37.14 38.92
N LEU A 170 -9.64 -36.05 39.05
CA LEU A 170 -9.83 -35.35 40.31
C LEU A 170 -10.78 -36.11 41.23
N ILE A 171 -10.20 -36.54 42.33
CA ILE A 171 -10.89 -36.75 43.59
C ILE A 171 -11.46 -35.38 44.01
N LYS A 172 -12.78 -35.27 44.17
CA LYS A 172 -13.48 -34.10 44.76
C LYS A 172 -12.72 -33.66 46.03
N PRO A 173 -12.48 -32.34 46.24
CA PRO A 173 -13.50 -31.30 46.08
C PRO A 173 -13.18 -30.11 45.15
N PHE A 174 -12.09 -30.13 44.37
CA PHE A 174 -11.66 -28.93 43.64
C PHE A 174 -12.23 -28.86 42.21
N GLU A 175 -12.82 -27.72 41.86
CA GLU A 175 -13.26 -27.39 40.51
C GLU A 175 -12.25 -26.44 39.86
N LEU A 176 -11.63 -26.86 38.75
CA LEU A 176 -10.81 -25.99 37.92
C LEU A 176 -11.67 -25.26 36.90
N ARG A 177 -11.49 -23.94 36.82
CA ARG A 177 -11.96 -23.05 35.75
C ARG A 177 -10.81 -22.15 35.33
N TYR A 178 -10.33 -22.32 34.10
CA TYR A 178 -9.32 -21.45 33.49
C TYR A 178 -9.94 -20.73 32.31
N GLU A 179 -9.72 -19.43 32.19
CA GLU A 179 -10.28 -18.60 31.13
C GLU A 179 -9.19 -17.86 30.37
N TYR A 180 -9.34 -17.75 29.06
CA TYR A 180 -8.46 -16.96 28.20
C TYR A 180 -9.23 -16.28 27.07
N ASN A 181 -8.62 -15.26 26.47
CA ASN A 181 -9.15 -14.60 25.28
C ASN A 181 -8.59 -15.30 24.02
N PRO A 182 -9.43 -15.92 23.18
CA PRO A 182 -8.99 -16.61 21.96
C PRO A 182 -8.75 -15.64 20.77
N GLY A 183 -8.22 -14.46 21.06
CA GLY A 183 -7.80 -13.46 20.07
C GLY A 183 -6.53 -13.86 19.33
N PHE A 184 -6.31 -13.27 18.15
CA PHE A 184 -5.09 -13.48 17.38
C PHE A 184 -4.50 -12.16 16.91
N ARG A 185 -3.18 -12.17 16.69
CA ARG A 185 -2.44 -11.08 16.04
C ARG A 185 -1.49 -11.68 15.03
N VAL A 186 -1.96 -11.78 13.80
CA VAL A 186 -1.15 -12.30 12.70
C VAL A 186 -0.55 -11.13 11.96
N LYS A 187 0.77 -10.99 12.01
CA LYS A 187 1.48 -10.17 11.03
C LYS A 187 1.18 -10.74 9.67
N VAL A 188 0.58 -9.94 8.78
CA VAL A 188 0.36 -10.34 7.39
C VAL A 188 1.72 -10.75 6.86
N GLY A 189 1.85 -12.03 6.50
CA GLY A 189 3.14 -12.72 6.44
C GLY A 189 4.23 -11.93 5.72
N SER A 190 5.47 -12.10 6.18
CA SER A 190 6.71 -11.55 5.62
C SER A 190 6.98 -11.89 4.15
N SER A 191 6.10 -12.65 3.48
CA SER A 191 6.12 -12.85 2.04
C SER A 191 5.26 -11.78 1.38
N PHE A 192 3.92 -11.86 1.49
CA PHE A 192 3.02 -10.88 0.86
C PHE A 192 3.30 -9.45 1.31
N GLY A 193 3.42 -9.21 2.62
CA GLY A 193 3.71 -7.88 3.15
C GLY A 193 5.09 -7.39 2.70
N LYS A 194 6.11 -8.25 2.69
CA LYS A 194 7.45 -7.85 2.27
C LYS A 194 7.55 -7.65 0.76
N ALA A 195 6.93 -8.50 -0.05
CA ALA A 195 6.90 -8.35 -1.50
C ALA A 195 6.11 -7.10 -1.88
N TYR A 196 4.93 -6.88 -1.28
CA TYR A 196 4.17 -5.65 -1.45
C TYR A 196 5.00 -4.42 -1.08
N GLU A 197 5.59 -4.37 0.13
CA GLU A 197 6.43 -3.23 0.54
C GLU A 197 7.67 -3.08 -0.36
N THR A 198 8.29 -4.18 -0.79
CA THR A 198 9.43 -4.14 -1.73
C THR A 198 9.02 -3.55 -3.07
N ILE A 199 7.91 -3.99 -3.64
CA ILE A 199 7.36 -3.48 -4.90
C ILE A 199 6.96 -2.02 -4.73
N LYS A 200 6.39 -1.63 -3.58
CA LYS A 200 6.03 -0.25 -3.27
C LYS A 200 7.25 0.66 -3.19
N GLU A 201 8.33 0.24 -2.54
CA GLU A 201 9.59 1.01 -2.51
C GLU A 201 10.24 1.12 -3.90
N GLN A 202 10.20 0.04 -4.68
CA GLN A 202 10.65 0.07 -6.09
C GLN A 202 9.80 1.02 -6.93
N ALA A 203 8.47 1.01 -6.75
CA ALA A 203 7.55 1.92 -7.41
C ALA A 203 7.84 3.38 -7.05
N LYS A 204 8.11 3.69 -5.77
CA LYS A 204 8.52 5.02 -5.33
C LYS A 204 9.77 5.48 -6.06
N SER A 205 10.78 4.62 -6.16
CA SER A 205 12.01 4.95 -6.87
C SER A 205 11.75 5.22 -8.37
N LEU A 206 10.88 4.45 -9.01
CA LEU A 206 10.48 4.69 -10.40
C LEU A 206 9.77 6.05 -10.56
N LEU A 207 8.82 6.36 -9.66
CA LEU A 207 8.11 7.63 -9.68
C LEU A 207 9.07 8.81 -9.51
N ILE A 208 9.98 8.75 -8.54
CA ILE A 208 10.97 9.81 -8.30
C ILE A 208 11.86 10.03 -9.52
N ASN A 209 12.29 8.96 -10.19
CA ASN A 209 13.22 9.06 -11.31
C ASN A 209 12.54 9.45 -12.64
N CYS A 210 11.25 9.14 -12.81
CA CYS A 210 10.58 9.24 -14.11
C CYS A 210 9.34 10.14 -14.14
N SER A 211 8.87 10.69 -13.02
CA SER A 211 7.67 11.55 -13.04
C SER A 211 7.88 12.85 -13.81
N THR A 212 9.11 13.37 -13.84
CA THR A 212 9.47 14.62 -14.51
C THR A 212 9.91 14.45 -15.96
N GLU A 213 10.19 13.23 -16.40
CA GLU A 213 10.75 12.97 -17.72
C GLU A 213 9.66 13.06 -18.81
N LEU A 214 9.94 13.82 -19.87
CA LEU A 214 9.01 14.00 -20.99
C LEU A 214 8.74 12.66 -21.69
N ASN A 215 9.82 11.93 -22.02
CA ASN A 215 9.73 10.58 -22.57
C ASN A 215 9.71 9.54 -21.44
N LEU A 216 8.50 9.33 -20.89
CA LEU A 216 8.27 8.41 -19.78
C LEU A 216 8.75 6.98 -20.11
N LYS A 217 8.50 6.50 -21.33
CA LYS A 217 8.88 5.14 -21.74
C LYS A 217 10.40 4.95 -21.67
N ASP A 218 11.17 5.86 -22.25
CA ASP A 218 12.63 5.76 -22.27
C ASP A 218 13.21 5.85 -20.85
N CYS A 219 12.64 6.70 -19.99
CA CYS A 219 13.04 6.74 -18.58
C CYS A 219 12.76 5.41 -17.87
N LEU A 220 11.57 4.84 -18.07
CA LEU A 220 11.18 3.57 -17.45
C LEU A 220 12.03 2.41 -17.96
N ASP A 221 12.34 2.37 -19.25
CA ASP A 221 13.23 1.34 -19.82
C ASP A 221 14.63 1.37 -19.19
N LYS A 222 15.11 2.57 -18.81
CA LYS A 222 16.41 2.74 -18.14
C LYS A 222 16.38 2.43 -16.63
N ASN A 223 15.26 2.72 -15.95
CA ASN A 223 15.19 2.69 -14.49
C ASN A 223 14.42 1.49 -13.91
N LYS A 224 13.60 0.79 -14.70
CA LYS A 224 12.86 -0.38 -14.22
C LYS A 224 13.79 -1.56 -14.00
N LEU A 225 13.49 -2.34 -12.97
CA LEU A 225 14.20 -3.59 -12.71
C LEU A 225 13.77 -4.66 -13.73
N ASN A 226 14.61 -5.67 -13.94
CA ASN A 226 14.31 -6.78 -14.87
C ASN A 226 13.06 -7.60 -14.47
N THR A 227 12.67 -7.55 -13.19
CA THR A 227 11.45 -8.18 -12.69
C THR A 227 10.18 -7.39 -13.00
N TRP A 228 10.31 -6.14 -13.46
CA TRP A 228 9.21 -5.26 -13.82
C TRP A 228 8.96 -5.30 -15.32
N HIS A 229 7.81 -5.86 -15.68
CA HIS A 229 7.34 -5.96 -17.05
C HIS A 229 6.20 -4.98 -17.31
N TYR A 230 6.08 -4.49 -18.54
CA TYR A 230 4.93 -3.64 -18.91
C TYR A 230 3.72 -4.50 -19.24
N THR A 231 2.57 -4.21 -18.61
CA THR A 231 1.27 -4.88 -18.78
C THR A 231 1.26 -6.39 -18.47
N TYR A 232 2.11 -7.20 -19.10
CA TYR A 232 2.13 -8.65 -19.01
C TYR A 232 3.51 -9.17 -18.57
N CYS A 233 3.54 -10.14 -17.67
CA CYS A 233 4.76 -10.71 -17.11
C CYS A 233 5.58 -11.55 -18.11
N GLU A 234 4.95 -12.09 -19.17
CA GLU A 234 5.64 -12.92 -20.17
C GLU A 234 6.10 -12.13 -21.40
N LYS A 235 5.60 -10.91 -21.58
CA LYS A 235 5.93 -10.07 -22.73
C LYS A 235 5.75 -8.61 -22.38
N ASP A 236 6.85 -7.85 -22.46
CA ASP A 236 6.82 -6.40 -22.30
C ASP A 236 5.97 -5.77 -23.40
N TYR A 237 4.83 -5.20 -23.00
CA TYR A 237 3.97 -4.40 -23.85
C TYR A 237 3.72 -3.06 -23.17
N PHE A 238 4.40 -2.02 -23.66
CA PHE A 238 4.21 -0.67 -23.14
C PHE A 238 2.83 -0.15 -23.54
N ALA A 239 1.98 0.05 -22.54
CA ALA A 239 0.70 0.71 -22.68
C ALA A 239 0.68 1.92 -21.75
N GLN A 240 0.10 3.03 -22.21
CA GLN A 240 -0.02 4.24 -21.42
C GLN A 240 -1.41 4.84 -21.62
N GLU A 241 -1.94 5.46 -20.58
CA GLU A 241 -3.14 6.29 -20.62
C GLU A 241 -2.87 7.53 -19.74
N GLY A 242 -2.81 8.72 -20.35
CA GLY A 242 -2.22 9.88 -19.65
C GLY A 242 -0.76 9.63 -19.32
N ARG A 243 -0.34 9.76 -18.06
CA ARG A 243 0.95 9.27 -17.55
C ARG A 243 0.80 8.06 -16.62
N VAL A 244 -0.29 7.29 -16.77
CA VAL A 244 -0.51 6.05 -16.02
C VAL A 244 -0.03 4.86 -16.82
N VAL A 245 0.84 4.04 -16.21
CA VAL A 245 1.46 2.87 -16.87
C VAL A 245 1.16 1.60 -16.06
N PRO A 246 0.56 0.57 -16.67
CA PRO A 246 0.36 -0.74 -16.05
C PRO A 246 1.65 -1.57 -16.09
N PHE A 247 1.93 -2.26 -14.99
CA PHE A 247 3.05 -3.14 -14.77
C PHE A 247 2.61 -4.53 -14.32
N CYS A 248 3.46 -5.50 -14.61
CA CYS A 248 3.42 -6.86 -14.08
C CYS A 248 4.78 -7.15 -13.45
N VAL A 249 4.83 -7.38 -12.15
CA VAL A 249 6.06 -7.57 -11.38
C VAL A 249 6.19 -9.02 -10.94
N LYS A 250 7.21 -9.71 -11.44
CA LYS A 250 7.53 -11.09 -11.04
C LYS A 250 8.20 -11.07 -9.67
N THR A 251 7.72 -11.92 -8.76
CA THR A 251 8.34 -12.12 -7.44
C THR A 251 8.77 -13.57 -7.27
N ASP A 252 9.93 -13.79 -6.65
CA ASP A 252 10.49 -15.12 -6.46
C ASP A 252 9.57 -15.97 -5.56
N GLY A 253 8.77 -16.82 -6.19
CA GLY A 253 7.90 -17.80 -5.50
C GLY A 253 6.62 -17.24 -4.87
N GLN A 254 6.27 -15.96 -5.08
CA GLN A 254 5.04 -15.37 -4.52
C GLN A 254 4.03 -14.94 -5.58
N GLY A 255 4.30 -15.27 -6.85
CA GLY A 255 3.43 -14.97 -7.98
C GLY A 255 3.68 -13.59 -8.58
N ASP A 256 2.80 -13.23 -9.51
CA ASP A 256 2.91 -12.01 -10.30
C ASP A 256 1.99 -10.92 -9.75
N TYR A 257 2.56 -9.75 -9.48
CA TYR A 257 1.80 -8.57 -9.06
C TYR A 257 1.43 -7.73 -10.27
N LYS A 258 0.13 -7.45 -10.44
CA LYS A 258 -0.35 -6.56 -11.50
C LYS A 258 -0.83 -5.26 -10.87
N LEU A 259 -0.26 -4.15 -11.31
CA LEU A 259 -0.55 -2.82 -10.78
C LEU A 259 -0.41 -1.76 -11.87
N ALA A 260 -0.90 -0.55 -11.62
CA ALA A 260 -0.60 0.62 -12.43
C ALA A 260 -0.01 1.73 -11.56
N LEU A 261 0.95 2.48 -12.12
CA LEU A 261 1.55 3.63 -11.47
C LEU A 261 1.17 4.90 -12.23
N ASP A 262 0.77 5.92 -11.49
CA ASP A 262 0.46 7.25 -12.01
C ASP A 262 1.69 8.15 -11.89
N PHE A 263 2.32 8.51 -13.01
CA PHE A 263 3.52 9.35 -13.03
C PHE A 263 3.19 10.86 -13.07
N ILE A 264 1.95 11.25 -12.79
CA ILE A 264 1.59 12.66 -12.58
C ILE A 264 1.96 13.05 -11.14
N SER A 265 3.10 13.71 -10.93
CA SER A 265 3.42 14.33 -9.64
C SER A 265 2.79 15.72 -9.50
N GLU A 266 2.45 16.09 -8.26
CA GLU A 266 2.13 17.48 -7.93
C GLU A 266 3.30 18.40 -8.33
N GLY A 267 3.04 19.32 -9.26
CA GLY A 267 3.93 20.44 -9.56
C GLY A 267 5.01 20.26 -10.63
N THR A 268 5.04 19.18 -11.43
CA THR A 268 6.21 18.90 -12.29
C THR A 268 5.95 18.81 -13.80
N LEU A 269 4.77 19.19 -14.28
CA LEU A 269 4.54 19.31 -15.72
C LEU A 269 5.00 20.70 -16.20
N ALA A 270 6.28 20.96 -15.97
CA ALA A 270 6.98 22.14 -16.43
C ALA A 270 6.97 22.19 -17.97
N VAL A 271 6.49 23.30 -18.54
CA VAL A 271 6.62 23.53 -19.98
C VAL A 271 8.08 23.89 -20.28
N THR A 272 8.74 23.09 -21.12
CA THR A 272 10.16 23.23 -21.49
C THR A 272 10.32 23.79 -22.91
N GLY A 273 11.55 24.18 -23.24
CA GLY A 273 11.89 24.64 -24.60
C GLY A 273 11.22 25.95 -25.00
N ILE A 274 10.83 26.79 -24.03
CA ILE A 274 10.14 28.05 -24.30
C ILE A 274 11.07 29.02 -25.02
N SER A 275 10.69 29.47 -26.20
CA SER A 275 11.35 30.53 -26.96
C SER A 275 10.35 31.58 -27.42
N THR A 276 10.85 32.78 -27.67
CA THR A 276 10.04 33.92 -28.13
C THR A 276 10.75 34.61 -29.28
N GLU A 277 9.96 34.98 -30.29
CA GLU A 277 10.40 35.74 -31.45
C GLU A 277 9.44 36.90 -31.69
N PHE A 278 9.97 38.03 -32.16
CA PHE A 278 9.18 39.21 -32.52
C PHE A 278 9.49 39.62 -33.95
N ASP A 279 8.46 39.58 -34.80
CA ASP A 279 8.50 40.11 -36.15
C ASP A 279 8.08 41.57 -36.14
N LYS A 280 9.03 42.48 -36.38
CA LYS A 280 8.80 43.93 -36.38
C LYS A 280 7.92 44.39 -37.52
N ASP A 281 8.02 43.75 -38.68
CA ASP A 281 7.30 44.17 -39.88
C ASP A 281 5.80 43.88 -39.75
N GLN A 282 5.47 42.82 -39.00
CA GLN A 282 4.10 42.39 -38.73
C GLN A 282 3.58 42.75 -37.34
N ASN A 283 4.45 43.29 -36.47
CA ASN A 283 4.17 43.48 -35.04
C ASN A 283 3.65 42.19 -34.37
N LEU A 284 4.25 41.05 -34.72
CA LEU A 284 3.77 39.73 -34.34
C LEU A 284 4.75 39.06 -33.38
N THR A 285 4.27 38.73 -32.18
CA THR A 285 5.02 37.94 -31.21
C THR A 285 4.66 36.47 -31.36
N THR A 286 5.66 35.61 -31.50
CA THR A 286 5.48 34.16 -31.54
C THR A 286 6.18 33.53 -30.35
N ILE A 287 5.46 32.69 -29.62
CA ILE A 287 5.97 31.90 -28.51
C ILE A 287 5.98 30.46 -28.96
N SER A 288 7.09 29.76 -28.78
CA SER A 288 7.15 28.32 -29.05
C SER A 288 7.63 27.55 -27.84
N PHE A 289 7.15 26.32 -27.67
CA PHE A 289 7.55 25.43 -26.58
C PHE A 289 7.27 23.97 -26.94
N GLU A 290 7.88 23.04 -26.22
CA GLU A 290 7.71 21.61 -26.47
C GLU A 290 6.30 21.14 -26.11
N LEU A 291 5.65 20.40 -27.01
CA LEU A 291 4.34 19.81 -26.75
C LEU A 291 4.45 18.80 -25.60
N TYR A 292 3.55 18.93 -24.63
CA TYR A 292 3.44 17.97 -23.53
C TYR A 292 2.31 16.96 -23.83
N PRO A 293 2.60 15.66 -23.99
CA PRO A 293 1.58 14.66 -24.32
C PRO A 293 0.46 14.61 -23.27
N GLY A 294 -0.78 14.70 -23.73
CA GLY A 294 -1.98 14.58 -22.88
C GLY A 294 -2.45 15.87 -22.22
N ILE A 295 -1.70 16.97 -22.33
CA ILE A 295 -2.18 18.31 -21.99
C ILE A 295 -3.04 18.82 -23.14
N LYS A 296 -4.17 19.44 -22.80
CA LYS A 296 -5.07 20.05 -23.79
C LYS A 296 -5.04 21.56 -23.76
N ASP A 297 -4.73 22.15 -22.61
CA ASP A 297 -4.90 23.57 -22.40
C ASP A 297 -3.61 24.17 -21.86
N TYR A 298 -3.27 25.37 -22.31
CA TYR A 298 -2.08 26.11 -21.90
C TYR A 298 -2.45 27.54 -21.56
N THR A 299 -1.70 28.11 -20.61
CA THR A 299 -1.75 29.54 -20.31
C THR A 299 -0.38 30.15 -20.49
N ILE A 300 -0.31 31.21 -21.28
CA ILE A 300 0.91 32.01 -21.43
C ILE A 300 0.79 33.22 -20.53
N TYR A 301 1.78 33.45 -19.68
CA TYR A 301 1.94 34.69 -18.94
C TYR A 301 3.09 35.51 -19.48
N TYR A 302 2.93 36.82 -19.52
CA TYR A 302 4.03 37.73 -19.80
C TYR A 302 3.88 39.09 -19.12
N THR A 303 5.03 39.73 -18.90
CA THR A 303 5.13 41.03 -18.22
C THR A 303 6.34 41.82 -18.70
N ASN A 304 6.34 43.14 -18.47
CA ASN A 304 7.52 43.99 -18.64
C ASN A 304 8.54 43.67 -17.53
N TRP A 305 9.60 42.95 -17.90
CA TRP A 305 10.55 42.38 -16.96
C TRP A 305 11.33 43.44 -16.19
N LEU A 306 11.77 44.50 -16.87
CA LEU A 306 12.63 45.52 -16.27
C LEU A 306 11.91 46.26 -15.13
N ILE A 307 10.61 46.46 -15.29
CA ILE A 307 9.77 47.13 -14.29
C ILE A 307 9.36 46.14 -13.21
N ALA A 308 8.89 44.95 -13.58
CA ALA A 308 8.48 43.93 -12.63
C ALA A 308 9.61 43.52 -11.68
N GLN A 309 10.83 43.29 -12.19
CA GLN A 309 11.96 42.90 -11.35
C GLN A 309 12.32 43.96 -10.29
N SER A 310 12.07 45.25 -10.58
CA SER A 310 12.38 46.34 -9.64
C SER A 310 11.46 46.37 -8.42
N GLN A 311 10.28 45.74 -8.53
CA GLN A 311 9.24 45.74 -7.50
C GLN A 311 9.29 44.50 -6.59
N ILE A 312 10.19 43.55 -6.87
CA ILE A 312 10.27 42.28 -6.15
C ILE A 312 11.47 42.29 -5.21
N PRO A 313 11.30 41.95 -3.93
CA PRO A 313 12.40 41.68 -3.03
C PRO A 313 13.39 40.66 -3.64
N PRO A 314 14.72 40.88 -3.55
CA PRO A 314 15.73 39.99 -4.15
C PRO A 314 15.65 38.52 -3.74
N ALA A 315 14.93 38.20 -2.67
CA ALA A 315 14.76 36.86 -2.14
C ALA A 315 13.62 36.03 -2.79
N LYS A 316 12.77 36.63 -3.62
CA LYS A 316 11.62 35.93 -4.25
C LYS A 316 11.97 35.36 -5.62
N LYS A 317 11.34 34.23 -5.98
CA LYS A 317 11.53 33.59 -7.29
C LYS A 317 10.75 34.35 -8.37
N ALA A 318 11.28 34.39 -9.61
CA ALA A 318 10.62 35.04 -10.75
C ALA A 318 9.18 34.54 -11.00
N ALA A 319 8.88 33.27 -10.67
CA ALA A 319 7.53 32.71 -10.78
C ALA A 319 6.49 33.45 -9.93
N GLU A 320 6.88 34.00 -8.77
CA GLU A 320 5.94 34.69 -7.86
C GLU A 320 5.33 35.94 -8.48
N ILE A 321 5.96 36.51 -9.52
CA ILE A 321 5.43 37.66 -10.27
C ILE A 321 4.04 37.34 -10.81
N PHE A 322 3.91 36.18 -11.44
CA PHE A 322 2.68 35.78 -12.10
C PHE A 322 1.59 35.33 -11.11
N TYR A 323 1.90 35.20 -9.82
CA TYR A 323 0.93 34.80 -8.80
C TYR A 323 0.58 35.91 -7.81
N THR A 324 1.49 36.88 -7.61
CA THR A 324 1.37 37.85 -6.50
C THR A 324 1.30 39.30 -6.95
N MET A 325 1.66 39.61 -8.19
CA MET A 325 1.60 40.98 -8.67
C MET A 325 0.19 41.35 -9.13
N PRO A 326 -0.35 42.51 -8.71
CA PRO A 326 -1.65 42.97 -9.17
C PRO A 326 -1.60 43.31 -10.67
N SER A 327 -2.56 42.82 -11.44
CA SER A 327 -2.76 43.22 -12.83
C SER A 327 -3.62 44.50 -12.89
N GLY A 328 -3.12 45.61 -13.43
CA GLY A 328 -3.92 46.82 -13.65
C GLY A 328 -3.21 47.90 -14.46
N GLU A 329 -3.97 48.73 -15.18
CA GLU A 329 -3.44 49.79 -16.08
C GLU A 329 -2.62 50.86 -15.36
N GLY A 330 -2.71 50.97 -14.03
CA GLY A 330 -1.95 51.93 -13.22
C GLY A 330 -0.58 51.45 -12.75
N PHE A 331 -0.21 50.19 -13.04
CA PHE A 331 1.11 49.65 -12.75
C PHE A 331 1.84 49.51 -14.09
N ASP A 332 3.04 50.09 -14.22
CA ASP A 332 3.84 49.98 -15.45
C ASP A 332 4.27 48.52 -15.77
N TYR A 333 3.90 47.57 -14.91
CA TYR A 333 3.94 46.13 -15.16
C TYR A 333 2.51 45.59 -15.33
N PHE A 334 2.32 44.71 -16.32
CA PHE A 334 1.06 44.02 -16.54
C PHE A 334 1.27 42.51 -16.49
N GLN A 335 0.26 41.77 -16.04
CA GLN A 335 0.16 40.33 -16.25
C GLN A 335 -0.96 40.11 -17.25
N LYS A 336 -0.60 39.65 -18.45
CA LYS A 336 -1.57 39.14 -19.41
C LYS A 336 -1.51 37.63 -19.41
N SER A 337 -2.67 37.00 -19.46
CA SER A 337 -2.80 35.56 -19.61
C SER A 337 -3.54 35.27 -20.90
N ILE A 338 -3.04 34.30 -21.66
CA ILE A 338 -3.69 33.83 -22.89
C ILE A 338 -3.94 32.34 -22.72
N ASN A 339 -5.21 31.95 -22.76
CA ASN A 339 -5.64 30.56 -22.66
C ASN A 339 -5.97 30.03 -24.04
N PHE A 340 -5.43 28.88 -24.40
CA PHE A 340 -5.81 28.19 -25.63
C PHE A 340 -5.85 26.67 -25.45
N SER A 341 -6.63 26.03 -26.31
CA SER A 341 -6.80 24.57 -26.31
C SER A 341 -6.21 23.95 -27.57
N LEU A 342 -5.57 22.81 -27.44
CA LEU A 342 -5.06 21.99 -28.54
C LEU A 342 -6.17 21.41 -29.41
N ALA A 343 -7.43 21.44 -28.97
CA ALA A 343 -8.55 20.96 -29.78
C ALA A 343 -8.79 21.77 -31.06
N SER A 344 -8.23 22.99 -31.16
CA SER A 344 -8.40 23.90 -32.30
C SER A 344 -7.22 23.91 -33.27
N PHE A 345 -6.37 22.88 -33.28
CA PHE A 345 -5.16 22.88 -34.09
C PHE A 345 -5.41 22.81 -35.61
N ASP A 346 -4.69 23.67 -36.34
CA ASP A 346 -4.27 23.38 -37.71
C ASP A 346 -2.95 22.59 -37.65
N ASN A 347 -2.97 21.35 -38.16
CA ASN A 347 -1.77 20.50 -38.24
C ASN A 347 -0.77 21.00 -39.31
N ASN A 348 -1.12 22.04 -40.07
CA ASN A 348 -0.18 22.72 -40.93
C ASN A 348 0.66 23.70 -40.10
N CYS A 349 1.98 23.65 -40.29
CA CYS A 349 2.90 24.66 -39.79
C CYS A 349 3.23 25.63 -40.94
N PRO A 350 2.39 26.64 -41.21
CA PRO A 350 2.63 27.58 -42.30
C PRO A 350 3.88 28.43 -42.00
N VAL A 351 4.55 28.85 -43.08
CA VAL A 351 5.67 29.79 -42.99
C VAL A 351 5.21 31.12 -42.38
N ASN A 352 4.07 31.62 -42.86
CA ASN A 352 3.43 32.84 -42.35
C ASN A 352 2.38 32.45 -41.32
N LYS A 353 2.54 32.94 -40.09
CA LYS A 353 1.63 32.67 -38.98
C LYS A 353 0.64 33.81 -38.83
N GLU A 354 -0.63 33.46 -38.65
CA GLU A 354 -1.69 34.42 -38.39
C GLU A 354 -1.79 34.69 -36.88
N PRO A 355 -2.18 35.92 -36.48
CA PRO A 355 -2.33 36.28 -35.09
C PRO A 355 -3.49 35.54 -34.43
N ASN A 356 -3.31 35.23 -33.14
CA ASN A 356 -4.21 34.49 -32.25
C ASN A 356 -4.50 33.05 -32.68
N ASN A 357 -3.59 32.44 -33.43
CA ASN A 357 -3.66 31.04 -33.83
C ASN A 357 -2.56 30.21 -33.16
N VAL A 358 -2.88 28.95 -32.90
CA VAL A 358 -1.97 27.95 -32.35
C VAL A 358 -1.62 26.95 -33.45
N TYR A 359 -0.33 26.70 -33.63
CA TYR A 359 0.21 25.77 -34.62
C TYR A 359 0.96 24.64 -33.93
N LEU A 360 0.86 23.43 -34.46
CA LEU A 360 1.70 22.31 -34.05
C LEU A 360 2.76 22.05 -35.12
N CYS A 361 3.99 22.48 -34.86
CA CYS A 361 5.12 22.35 -35.77
C CYS A 361 6.00 21.18 -35.32
N SER A 362 5.75 19.99 -35.86
CA SER A 362 6.37 18.73 -35.41
C SER A 362 6.03 18.41 -33.95
N ASN A 363 6.90 18.72 -33.00
CA ASN A 363 6.68 18.54 -31.56
C ASN A 363 6.72 19.86 -30.78
N MET A 364 6.64 20.99 -31.48
CA MET A 364 6.63 22.32 -30.89
C MET A 364 5.25 22.94 -31.06
N VAL A 365 4.66 23.38 -29.95
CA VAL A 365 3.49 24.26 -29.97
C VAL A 365 3.99 25.66 -30.26
N MET A 366 3.39 26.35 -31.23
CA MET A 366 3.66 27.75 -31.53
C MET A 366 2.38 28.55 -31.40
N TYR A 367 2.41 29.64 -30.63
CA TYR A 367 1.30 30.57 -30.51
C TYR A 367 1.76 31.96 -30.94
N SER A 368 1.07 32.54 -31.92
CA SER A 368 1.38 33.87 -32.45
C SER A 368 0.29 34.86 -32.06
N PHE A 369 0.63 36.05 -31.61
CA PHE A 369 -0.33 37.09 -31.22
C PHE A 369 0.23 38.49 -31.42
N ILE A 370 -0.67 39.48 -31.50
CA ILE A 370 -0.33 40.89 -31.59
C ILE A 370 -0.68 41.55 -30.26
N ASP A 371 0.28 42.25 -29.67
CA ASP A 371 0.05 43.09 -28.51
C ASP A 371 0.88 44.36 -28.64
N ASN A 372 0.21 45.49 -28.84
CA ASN A 372 0.87 46.78 -29.05
C ASN A 372 1.72 47.22 -27.85
N SER A 373 1.52 46.65 -26.67
CA SER A 373 2.35 46.91 -25.51
C SER A 373 3.74 46.25 -25.59
N LEU A 374 4.01 45.39 -26.58
CA LEU A 374 5.29 44.71 -26.82
C LEU A 374 6.21 45.45 -27.81
N ASN A 375 5.91 46.70 -28.16
CA ASN A 375 6.62 47.46 -29.19
C ASN A 375 8.04 47.91 -28.80
N THR A 376 8.33 48.11 -27.51
CA THR A 376 9.65 48.51 -27.01
C THR A 376 9.85 48.05 -25.57
N GLY A 377 10.94 47.35 -25.28
CA GLY A 377 11.32 46.98 -23.91
C GLY A 377 11.78 45.53 -23.75
N ASN A 378 11.92 45.10 -22.51
CA ASN A 378 12.34 43.75 -22.14
C ASN A 378 11.18 43.03 -21.45
N TYR A 379 10.74 41.92 -22.00
CA TYR A 379 9.58 41.17 -21.52
C TYR A 379 9.99 39.78 -21.07
N LEU A 380 9.38 39.31 -19.99
CA LEU A 380 9.55 37.95 -19.49
C LEU A 380 8.29 37.15 -19.79
N PHE A 381 8.46 35.99 -20.40
CA PHE A 381 7.40 35.05 -20.74
C PHE A 381 7.52 33.78 -19.90
N ALA A 382 6.38 33.23 -19.52
CA ALA A 382 6.23 31.92 -18.89
C ALA A 382 5.04 31.20 -19.51
N VAL A 383 5.10 29.87 -19.55
CA VAL A 383 4.00 29.03 -20.04
C VAL A 383 3.70 27.99 -18.98
N ILE A 384 2.42 27.79 -18.69
CA ILE A 384 1.92 26.68 -17.88
C ILE A 384 1.01 25.79 -18.71
N ALA A 385 0.96 24.53 -18.36
CA ALA A 385 -0.06 23.61 -18.82
C ALA A 385 -1.23 23.61 -17.83
N ILE A 386 -2.43 23.31 -18.33
CA ILE A 386 -3.61 23.05 -17.52
C ILE A 386 -4.03 21.60 -17.74
N GLN A 387 -4.12 20.84 -16.64
CA GLN A 387 -4.59 19.45 -16.64
C GLN A 387 -5.65 19.27 -15.56
N ASP A 388 -6.81 18.74 -15.92
CA ASP A 388 -7.94 18.52 -15.00
C ASP A 388 -8.32 19.79 -14.20
N ALA A 389 -8.31 20.95 -14.86
CA ALA A 389 -8.53 22.27 -14.25
C ALA A 389 -7.49 22.68 -13.19
N GLN A 390 -6.30 22.07 -13.19
CA GLN A 390 -5.17 22.46 -12.35
C GLN A 390 -4.02 23.01 -13.21
N GLU A 391 -3.49 24.16 -12.80
CA GLU A 391 -2.31 24.80 -13.40
C GLU A 391 -1.02 24.11 -12.95
N THR A 392 -0.06 24.01 -13.86
CA THR A 392 1.27 23.52 -13.54
C THR A 392 2.15 24.62 -12.96
N THR A 393 3.19 24.26 -12.21
CA THR A 393 4.13 25.24 -11.67
C THR A 393 4.97 25.87 -12.79
N ILE A 394 5.16 27.19 -12.74
CA ILE A 394 6.08 27.89 -13.63
C ILE A 394 7.53 27.59 -13.21
N THR A 395 8.27 26.90 -14.07
CA THR A 395 9.68 26.55 -13.82
C THR A 395 10.64 27.12 -14.87
N SER A 396 10.12 27.56 -16.01
CA SER A 396 10.91 28.00 -17.16
C SER A 396 10.41 29.34 -17.65
N PHE A 397 11.36 30.18 -18.09
CA PHE A 397 11.11 31.53 -18.55
C PHE A 397 11.93 31.80 -19.80
N THR A 398 11.46 32.73 -20.63
CA THR A 398 12.25 33.27 -21.73
C THR A 398 12.05 34.79 -21.81
N SER A 399 13.09 35.49 -22.27
CA SER A 399 13.09 36.94 -22.36
C SER A 399 13.04 37.39 -23.81
N LEU A 400 12.19 38.37 -24.11
CA LEU A 400 12.13 39.04 -25.42
C LEU A 400 12.58 40.49 -25.24
N ASN A 401 13.61 40.90 -25.97
CA ASN A 401 14.05 42.30 -26.02
C ASN A 401 13.62 42.90 -27.35
N VAL A 402 12.75 43.90 -27.29
CA VAL A 402 12.25 44.62 -28.46
C VAL A 402 12.90 46.00 -28.50
N ASN A 403 13.80 46.17 -29.48
CA ASN A 403 14.58 47.39 -29.71
C ASN A 403 13.94 48.32 -30.73
#